data_AF-A0A8T1TWX7-F1
#
_entry.id   AF-A0A8T1TWX7-F1
#
_cell.length_a   1.000
_cell.length_b   1.000
_cell.length_c   1.000
_cell.angle_alpha   90.00
_cell.angle_beta   90.00
_cell.angle_gamma   90.00
#
_symmetry.space_group_name_H-M   'P 1'
#
loop_
_entity.id
_entity.type
_entity.pdbx_description
1 polymer ?
#
loop_
_entity_poly.entity_id
_entity_poly.type
_entity_poly.pdbx_seq_one_letter_code
_entity_poly.pdbx_strand_id
1 'polypeptide(L)'
;MAPSTLTALCGLSAAALAWPLANAHQVVLLPEPQWTTDSKEIKFNPLAFLENQGFKTQEDFKAWRTQNGYKTLRDFMEHAKYNVTEGADFSCGWTNPKGTPQPIPAGGIMRSTGYTHDGPCEVWVADTRVYQGDNCHESLPRKEYPIDYSPCKGTCVLYWYWLGVRFLKNSYSWQVYKECIPLISNSTTNSSHATVTLAAQTSAQVSDPATAKYSVSVFGIGDWGATTYKGSCCGSNSNNYDLNSQEVVATLMNIEAGASLKPKAVLAHGDNFYWNGINYLAERDGRFAASFESKYDGDNIKSVPWVAVMGNHDYGGSDYICSSGDKLVPCNNTAELFQGLENKFKWQSEYTSPNDNRWAMDGRFYVHRVKDPATGVSIDIFNVDTNDNDHGAELICCQCCGYAKTDSSGCNTITRKGKYCFDGDKAMFDTCKAKFAKWGNESRTQLAKLAAKSDATWKIKLRRSGLLHGHTHAEKHDYSKAVGVHFIENGAGGGRQSGKASHIQAYAANLVKNEWSYTPGEYGFFSMQASTDWMKLQYHTADNKWNFTEKWEDTTIGGVVTKHAGTFRLMAQKDKEEF
;
A
#
# COMPACT_ATOMS: atom_id res chain seq x y z
N MET A 1 39.83 49.94 24.95
CA MET A 1 40.75 48.82 25.26
C MET A 1 40.18 48.07 26.45
N ALA A 2 40.28 46.74 26.42
CA ALA A 2 39.35 45.76 26.98
C ALA A 2 39.14 45.75 28.52
N PRO A 3 37.99 45.22 29.00
CA PRO A 3 37.70 45.06 30.41
C PRO A 3 38.06 43.67 30.97
N SER A 4 38.08 43.65 32.30
CA SER A 4 38.39 42.61 33.28
C SER A 4 37.64 41.28 33.15
N THR A 5 38.39 40.21 33.43
CA THR A 5 37.96 38.80 33.53
C THR A 5 37.20 38.50 34.83
N LEU A 6 35.99 37.95 34.71
CA LEU A 6 35.30 37.24 35.77
C LEU A 6 35.19 35.76 35.37
N THR A 7 35.80 34.89 36.16
CA THR A 7 35.82 33.44 36.00
C THR A 7 34.48 32.83 36.45
N ALA A 8 33.70 32.31 35.50
CA ALA A 8 32.58 31.43 35.78
C ALA A 8 32.97 30.00 35.35
N LEU A 9 32.98 29.07 36.31
CA LEU A 9 33.10 27.64 36.05
C LEU A 9 31.94 27.18 35.16
N CYS A 10 32.24 26.87 33.90
CA CYS A 10 31.32 26.18 33.01
C CYS A 10 31.54 24.67 33.21
N GLY A 11 30.60 24.03 33.92
CA GLY A 11 30.51 22.57 33.95
C GLY A 11 30.29 22.06 32.53
N LEU A 12 31.25 21.27 32.03
CA LEU A 12 31.11 20.48 30.81
C LEU A 12 29.99 19.46 31.02
N SER A 13 28.77 19.88 30.74
CA SER A 13 27.68 18.98 30.44
C SER A 13 27.99 18.42 29.06
N ALA A 14 28.64 17.25 29.01
CA ALA A 14 28.65 16.44 27.81
C ALA A 14 27.20 16.09 27.50
N ALA A 15 26.56 16.90 26.66
CA ALA A 15 25.35 16.52 25.98
C ALA A 15 25.74 15.32 25.12
N ALA A 16 25.53 14.12 25.67
CA ALA A 16 25.54 12.90 24.90
C ALA A 16 24.59 13.14 23.74
N LEU A 17 25.16 13.27 22.54
CA LEU A 17 24.44 13.13 21.30
C LEU A 17 23.77 11.75 21.35
N ALA A 18 22.54 11.71 21.84
CA ALA A 18 21.65 10.57 21.71
C ALA A 18 21.30 10.49 20.22
N TRP A 19 22.24 9.97 19.43
CA TRP A 19 21.90 9.36 18.16
C TRP A 19 20.93 8.23 18.48
N PRO A 20 19.86 8.04 17.70
CA PRO A 20 19.10 6.81 17.80
C PRO A 20 20.07 5.69 17.44
N LEU A 21 20.51 4.92 18.45
CA LEU A 21 21.15 3.64 18.22
C LEU A 21 20.11 2.79 17.48
N ALA A 22 20.24 2.72 16.17
CA ALA A 22 19.60 1.69 15.37
C ALA A 22 20.10 0.35 15.93
N ASN A 23 19.34 -0.28 16.82
CA ASN A 23 19.62 -1.60 17.36
C ASN A 23 19.46 -2.62 16.23
N ALA A 24 20.56 -2.89 15.53
CA ALA A 24 20.62 -3.77 14.37
C ALA A 24 20.99 -5.21 14.81
N HIS A 25 20.08 -5.86 15.52
CA HIS A 25 20.34 -7.07 16.28
C HIS A 25 19.21 -8.11 16.14
N GLN A 26 19.53 -9.42 16.13
CA GLN A 26 18.60 -10.46 15.65
C GLN A 26 18.46 -11.67 16.56
N VAL A 27 17.21 -12.19 16.66
CA VAL A 27 16.87 -13.41 17.42
C VAL A 27 15.78 -14.26 16.76
N VAL A 28 15.65 -15.54 17.13
CA VAL A 28 14.49 -16.39 16.78
C VAL A 28 13.29 -16.03 17.64
N LEU A 29 12.12 -15.95 17.01
CA LEU A 29 10.83 -15.64 17.64
C LEU A 29 9.90 -16.86 17.69
N LEU A 30 10.00 -17.75 16.69
CA LEU A 30 9.16 -18.95 16.58
C LEU A 30 9.96 -20.07 15.92
N PRO A 31 10.02 -21.30 16.47
CA PRO A 31 9.55 -21.68 17.80
C PRO A 31 10.28 -20.85 18.88
N GLU A 32 9.58 -20.44 19.93
CA GLU A 32 10.10 -19.46 20.90
C GLU A 32 11.26 -20.04 21.72
N PRO A 33 12.47 -19.46 21.68
CA PRO A 33 13.57 -19.91 22.51
C PRO A 33 13.31 -19.61 23.99
N GLN A 34 13.69 -20.54 24.87
CA GLN A 34 13.74 -20.24 26.30
C GLN A 34 15.07 -19.57 26.62
N TRP A 35 15.03 -18.27 26.94
CA TRP A 35 16.21 -17.46 27.24
C TRP A 35 16.75 -17.70 28.66
N THR A 36 18.07 -17.57 28.85
CA THR A 36 18.76 -17.63 30.16
C THR A 36 18.99 -16.24 30.77
N THR A 37 18.53 -15.18 30.10
CA THR A 37 18.59 -13.78 30.54
C THR A 37 17.27 -13.09 30.22
N ASP A 38 16.87 -12.11 31.02
CA ASP A 38 15.70 -11.27 30.76
C ASP A 38 16.05 -9.96 30.02
N SER A 39 17.33 -9.62 29.93
CA SER A 39 17.78 -8.39 29.26
C SER A 39 17.60 -8.50 27.75
N LYS A 40 16.71 -7.68 27.20
CA LYS A 40 16.49 -7.57 25.75
C LYS A 40 17.79 -7.21 25.02
N GLU A 41 18.63 -6.35 25.59
CA GLU A 41 19.89 -5.97 24.96
C GLU A 41 20.85 -7.16 24.82
N ILE A 42 20.96 -7.97 25.88
CA ILE A 42 21.84 -9.16 25.89
C ILE A 42 21.35 -10.22 24.89
N LYS A 43 20.03 -10.47 24.82
CA LYS A 43 19.43 -11.42 23.87
C LYS A 43 19.77 -11.09 22.42
N PHE A 44 19.81 -9.80 22.09
CA PHE A 44 19.88 -9.28 20.74
C PHE A 44 21.35 -9.07 20.27
N ASN A 45 22.29 -8.80 21.17
CA ASN A 45 23.68 -8.53 20.80
C ASN A 45 24.42 -9.76 20.23
N PRO A 46 25.42 -9.57 19.34
CA PRO A 46 26.32 -10.65 18.93
C PRO A 46 26.95 -11.36 20.12
N LEU A 47 27.05 -12.68 20.07
CA LEU A 47 27.77 -13.48 21.05
C LEU A 47 29.28 -13.21 20.98
N ALA A 48 29.80 -12.89 19.80
CA ALA A 48 31.20 -12.57 19.58
C ALA A 48 31.39 -11.60 18.40
N PHE A 49 32.41 -10.75 18.51
CA PHE A 49 32.97 -9.96 17.41
C PHE A 49 34.34 -10.55 17.06
N LEU A 50 34.45 -11.17 15.88
CA LEU A 50 35.61 -11.99 15.55
C LEU A 50 36.84 -11.16 15.14
N GLU A 51 36.63 -9.94 14.68
CA GLU A 51 37.72 -8.98 14.42
C GLU A 51 38.56 -8.71 15.68
N ASN A 52 37.96 -8.80 16.87
CA ASN A 52 38.64 -8.60 18.15
C ASN A 52 39.37 -9.86 18.64
N GLN A 53 39.28 -10.96 17.89
CA GLN A 53 39.79 -12.27 18.29
C GLN A 53 40.78 -12.84 17.26
N GLY A 54 41.38 -11.96 16.44
CA GLY A 54 42.45 -12.32 15.50
C GLY A 54 41.97 -12.89 14.17
N PHE A 55 40.67 -12.87 13.88
CA PHE A 55 40.16 -13.27 12.57
C PHE A 55 40.42 -12.17 11.54
N LYS A 56 40.99 -12.55 10.39
CA LYS A 56 41.09 -11.68 9.22
C LYS A 56 39.74 -11.63 8.52
N THR A 57 38.90 -10.70 8.97
CA THR A 57 37.55 -10.48 8.44
C THR A 57 37.60 -9.91 7.02
N GLN A 58 36.66 -10.35 6.19
CA GLN A 58 36.53 -9.94 4.79
C GLN A 58 35.06 -10.07 4.35
N GLU A 59 34.72 -9.49 3.20
CA GLU A 59 33.37 -9.54 2.63
C GLU A 59 32.93 -10.99 2.34
N ASP A 60 33.73 -11.72 1.57
CA ASP A 60 33.43 -13.08 1.17
C ASP A 60 33.84 -14.07 2.27
N PHE A 61 32.97 -14.21 3.27
CA PHE A 61 33.12 -15.20 4.32
C PHE A 61 33.06 -16.64 3.78
N LYS A 62 32.28 -16.91 2.72
CA LYS A 62 32.16 -18.26 2.16
C LYS A 62 33.49 -18.75 1.58
N ALA A 63 34.19 -17.89 0.82
CA ALA A 63 35.52 -18.19 0.32
C ALA A 63 36.52 -18.37 1.48
N TRP A 64 36.50 -17.47 2.47
CA TRP A 64 37.37 -17.59 3.65
C TRP A 64 37.15 -18.90 4.40
N ARG A 65 35.89 -19.25 4.68
CA ARG A 65 35.48 -20.46 5.40
C ARG A 65 35.99 -21.72 4.69
N THR A 66 35.84 -21.75 3.36
CA THR A 66 36.28 -22.86 2.52
C THR A 66 37.81 -23.01 2.52
N GLN A 67 38.54 -21.89 2.39
CA GLN A 67 40.02 -21.88 2.43
C GLN A 67 40.58 -22.34 3.78
N ASN A 68 39.84 -22.11 4.87
CA ASN A 68 40.24 -22.51 6.22
C ASN A 68 39.67 -23.88 6.64
N GLY A 69 39.12 -24.66 5.69
CA GLY A 69 38.78 -26.07 5.89
C GLY A 69 37.42 -26.33 6.57
N TYR A 70 36.61 -25.31 6.83
CA TYR A 70 35.29 -25.47 7.44
C TYR A 70 34.23 -25.80 6.38
N LYS A 71 33.44 -26.84 6.60
CA LYS A 71 32.49 -27.39 5.60
C LYS A 71 31.14 -26.68 5.58
N THR A 72 30.65 -26.21 6.72
CA THR A 72 29.36 -25.52 6.88
C THR A 72 29.50 -24.32 7.82
N LEU A 73 28.48 -23.46 7.90
CA LEU A 73 28.48 -22.39 8.90
C LEU A 73 28.49 -22.96 10.31
N ARG A 74 27.68 -24.01 10.58
CA ARG A 74 27.69 -24.74 11.85
C ARG A 74 29.08 -25.28 12.20
N ASP A 75 29.78 -25.88 11.23
CA ASP A 75 31.13 -26.42 11.44
C ASP A 75 32.13 -25.33 11.85
N PHE A 76 32.09 -24.17 11.20
CA PHE A 76 32.87 -23.01 11.62
C PHE A 76 32.47 -22.55 13.04
N MET A 77 31.17 -22.39 13.28
CA MET A 77 30.67 -21.84 14.54
C MET A 77 30.93 -22.74 15.74
N GLU A 78 30.93 -24.06 15.59
CA GLU A 78 31.16 -25.01 16.67
C GLU A 78 32.65 -25.35 16.89
N HIS A 79 33.53 -25.18 15.89
CA HIS A 79 34.92 -25.66 15.97
C HIS A 79 35.99 -24.57 15.81
N ALA A 80 35.65 -23.35 15.38
CA ALA A 80 36.61 -22.25 15.34
C ALA A 80 36.99 -21.78 16.75
N LYS A 81 38.25 -21.37 16.92
CA LYS A 81 38.79 -20.90 18.20
C LYS A 81 38.44 -19.43 18.41
N TYR A 82 37.30 -19.18 19.05
CA TYR A 82 36.89 -17.86 19.56
C TYR A 82 36.12 -18.04 20.86
N ASN A 83 36.11 -17.00 21.68
CA ASN A 83 35.33 -16.91 22.90
C ASN A 83 34.02 -16.17 22.63
N VAL A 84 32.95 -16.60 23.28
CA VAL A 84 31.68 -15.85 23.33
C VAL A 84 31.65 -14.95 24.56
N THR A 85 30.72 -14.01 24.57
CA THR A 85 30.44 -13.11 25.70
C THR A 85 30.30 -13.91 27.00
N GLU A 86 30.91 -13.41 28.08
CA GLU A 86 30.90 -14.08 29.38
C GLU A 86 29.47 -14.39 29.85
N GLY A 87 29.25 -15.62 30.30
CA GLY A 87 27.94 -16.12 30.74
C GLY A 87 27.06 -16.71 29.64
N ALA A 88 27.37 -16.49 28.35
CA ALA A 88 26.69 -17.17 27.25
C ALA A 88 27.22 -18.61 27.08
N ASP A 89 26.33 -19.53 26.71
CA ASP A 89 26.73 -20.86 26.27
C ASP A 89 27.40 -20.79 24.89
N PHE A 90 28.49 -21.52 24.69
CA PHE A 90 29.22 -21.47 23.43
C PHE A 90 28.40 -21.97 22.24
N SER A 91 27.57 -22.99 22.41
CA SER A 91 26.79 -23.61 21.32
C SER A 91 25.41 -22.96 21.17
N CYS A 92 24.79 -22.54 22.27
CA CYS A 92 23.40 -22.08 22.32
C CYS A 92 23.22 -20.61 22.71
N GLY A 93 24.32 -19.86 22.91
CA GLY A 93 24.26 -18.46 23.27
C GLY A 93 23.48 -18.23 24.57
N TRP A 94 22.47 -17.37 24.52
CA TRP A 94 21.62 -17.06 25.66
C TRP A 94 20.34 -17.89 25.72
N THR A 95 20.30 -19.04 25.05
CA THR A 95 19.14 -19.94 25.03
C THR A 95 19.43 -21.25 25.74
N ASN A 96 18.40 -21.82 26.38
CA ASN A 96 18.52 -23.05 27.15
C ASN A 96 18.15 -24.27 26.28
N PRO A 97 19.11 -25.10 25.83
CA PRO A 97 18.84 -26.30 25.03
C PRO A 97 18.18 -27.44 25.82
N LYS A 98 18.04 -27.30 27.15
CA LYS A 98 17.29 -28.19 28.02
C LYS A 98 16.01 -27.54 28.56
N GLY A 99 15.61 -26.43 27.94
CA GLY A 99 14.38 -25.73 28.24
C GLY A 99 13.14 -26.53 27.87
N THR A 100 11.98 -25.92 28.09
CA THR A 100 10.68 -26.53 27.78
C THR A 100 10.54 -26.75 26.27
N PRO A 101 10.37 -28.00 25.79
CA PRO A 101 10.21 -28.27 24.36
C PRO A 101 9.02 -27.55 23.75
N GLN A 102 9.27 -26.83 22.67
CA GLN A 102 8.26 -26.13 21.90
C GLN A 102 7.59 -27.08 20.90
N PRO A 103 6.28 -27.00 20.68
CA PRO A 103 5.66 -27.73 19.59
C PRO A 103 6.22 -27.26 18.25
N ILE A 104 6.29 -28.15 17.26
CA ILE A 104 6.64 -27.78 15.88
C ILE A 104 5.67 -26.68 15.40
N PRO A 105 6.15 -25.53 14.88
CA PRO A 105 5.29 -24.46 14.41
C PRO A 105 4.32 -24.92 13.32
N ALA A 106 3.07 -24.45 13.39
CA ALA A 106 2.07 -24.73 12.37
C ALA A 106 2.55 -24.25 10.99
N GLY A 107 2.42 -25.10 9.98
CA GLY A 107 2.89 -24.82 8.62
C GLY A 107 4.40 -25.00 8.41
N GLY A 108 5.15 -25.47 9.41
CA GLY A 108 6.59 -25.68 9.28
C GLY A 108 7.38 -24.38 9.12
N ILE A 109 6.88 -23.26 9.65
CA ILE A 109 7.52 -21.95 9.51
C ILE A 109 8.20 -21.54 10.82
N MET A 110 9.53 -21.39 10.76
CA MET A 110 10.31 -20.70 11.78
C MET A 110 10.30 -19.18 11.50
N ARG A 111 10.42 -18.33 12.52
CA ARG A 111 10.51 -16.87 12.36
C ARG A 111 11.63 -16.29 13.21
N SER A 112 12.32 -15.29 12.68
CA SER A 112 13.28 -14.45 13.43
C SER A 112 12.87 -12.98 13.36
N THR A 113 13.60 -12.10 14.04
CA THR A 113 13.45 -10.64 13.90
C THR A 113 13.97 -10.10 12.56
N GLY A 114 14.58 -10.97 11.74
CA GLY A 114 15.17 -10.68 10.43
C GLY A 114 16.68 -10.80 10.40
N TYR A 115 17.29 -10.30 9.33
CA TYR A 115 18.73 -10.18 9.18
C TYR A 115 19.02 -8.72 8.88
N THR A 116 19.80 -8.04 9.71
CA THR A 116 20.09 -6.60 9.54
C THR A 116 21.34 -6.31 8.73
N HIS A 117 22.16 -7.34 8.51
CA HIS A 117 23.47 -7.25 7.87
C HIS A 117 23.66 -8.46 6.96
N ASP A 118 24.46 -8.29 5.92
CA ASP A 118 24.79 -9.38 5.02
C ASP A 118 25.46 -10.53 5.75
N GLY A 119 25.29 -11.75 5.25
CA GLY A 119 26.06 -12.89 5.72
C GLY A 119 25.26 -14.18 5.86
N PRO A 120 25.97 -15.31 6.02
CA PRO A 120 25.37 -16.62 5.89
C PRO A 120 24.58 -17.01 7.13
N CYS A 121 23.59 -17.87 6.92
CA CYS A 121 22.85 -18.51 8.00
C CYS A 121 22.57 -19.98 7.71
N GLU A 122 22.39 -20.75 8.77
CA GLU A 122 21.96 -22.15 8.71
C GLU A 122 20.93 -22.45 9.79
N VAL A 123 20.00 -23.35 9.46
CA VAL A 123 19.08 -23.94 10.44
C VAL A 123 19.24 -25.45 10.40
N TRP A 124 19.35 -26.06 11.58
CA TRP A 124 19.47 -27.49 11.76
C TRP A 124 18.37 -27.98 12.69
N VAL A 125 17.72 -29.10 12.34
CA VAL A 125 16.79 -29.80 13.23
C VAL A 125 17.43 -31.15 13.54
N ALA A 126 17.68 -31.39 14.82
CA ALA A 126 18.61 -32.42 15.27
C ALA A 126 19.97 -32.28 14.54
N ASP A 127 20.42 -33.34 13.86
CA ASP A 127 21.68 -33.35 13.11
C ASP A 127 21.48 -33.13 11.60
N THR A 128 20.28 -32.74 11.18
CA THR A 128 19.97 -32.50 9.76
C THR A 128 19.92 -31.01 9.47
N ARG A 129 20.67 -30.55 8.46
CA ARG A 129 20.59 -29.17 7.98
C ARG A 129 19.36 -29.02 7.10
N VAL A 130 18.44 -28.20 7.55
CA VAL A 130 17.12 -28.00 6.95
C VAL A 130 17.00 -26.66 6.24
N TYR A 131 17.94 -25.74 6.49
CA TYR A 131 18.08 -24.50 5.73
C TYR A 131 19.55 -24.04 5.65
N GLN A 132 19.92 -23.42 4.52
CA GLN A 132 21.17 -22.70 4.31
C GLN A 132 20.91 -21.48 3.42
N GLY A 133 21.53 -20.35 3.75
CA GLY A 133 21.70 -19.22 2.83
C GLY A 133 23.11 -18.64 2.91
N ASP A 134 23.67 -18.24 1.77
CA ASP A 134 24.99 -17.60 1.71
C ASP A 134 24.92 -16.11 2.12
N ASN A 135 23.80 -15.44 1.81
CA ASN A 135 23.41 -14.16 2.38
C ASN A 135 21.94 -14.21 2.81
N CYS A 136 21.67 -14.25 4.10
CA CYS A 136 20.31 -14.36 4.62
C CYS A 136 19.59 -13.02 4.77
N HIS A 137 20.33 -11.90 4.74
CA HIS A 137 19.74 -10.58 4.56
C HIS A 137 18.97 -10.47 3.25
N GLU A 138 19.57 -10.99 2.18
CA GLU A 138 18.96 -11.00 0.85
C GLU A 138 17.94 -12.12 0.65
N SER A 139 18.25 -13.34 1.10
CA SER A 139 17.41 -14.52 0.81
C SER A 139 16.20 -14.66 1.72
N LEU A 140 16.18 -14.01 2.90
CA LEU A 140 15.08 -14.08 3.86
C LEU A 140 14.56 -12.69 4.29
N PRO A 141 14.11 -11.84 3.34
CA PRO A 141 13.67 -10.48 3.64
C PRO A 141 12.37 -10.46 4.46
N ARG A 142 11.66 -11.59 4.53
CA ARG A 142 10.40 -11.75 5.25
C ARG A 142 10.54 -12.36 6.63
N LYS A 143 11.78 -12.64 7.07
CA LYS A 143 12.10 -13.11 8.43
C LYS A 143 11.45 -14.45 8.82
N GLU A 144 10.85 -15.14 7.85
CA GLU A 144 10.22 -16.46 7.97
C GLU A 144 11.02 -17.49 7.18
N TYR A 145 11.22 -18.66 7.76
CA TYR A 145 11.99 -19.77 7.20
C TYR A 145 11.03 -20.95 7.03
N PRO A 146 10.81 -21.42 5.79
CA PRO A 146 10.22 -22.72 5.56
C PRO A 146 11.21 -23.80 6.00
N ILE A 147 10.93 -24.45 7.13
CA ILE A 147 11.78 -25.45 7.75
C ILE A 147 11.13 -26.83 7.63
N ASP A 148 11.89 -27.79 7.12
CA ASP A 148 11.52 -29.20 7.24
C ASP A 148 11.80 -29.70 8.67
N TYR A 149 10.74 -29.86 9.47
CA TYR A 149 10.85 -30.41 10.83
C TYR A 149 10.78 -31.95 10.87
N SER A 150 10.66 -32.62 9.71
CA SER A 150 10.57 -34.08 9.64
C SER A 150 11.73 -34.84 10.32
N PRO A 151 12.97 -34.31 10.45
CA PRO A 151 14.04 -34.96 11.21
C PRO A 151 13.77 -35.06 12.72
N CYS A 152 12.85 -34.25 13.26
CA CYS A 152 12.48 -34.32 14.68
C CYS A 152 11.58 -35.53 14.95
N LYS A 153 12.07 -36.51 15.71
CA LYS A 153 11.31 -37.70 16.13
C LYS A 153 11.21 -37.73 17.65
N GLY A 154 10.05 -37.39 18.19
CA GLY A 154 9.87 -37.20 19.63
C GLY A 154 10.39 -35.84 20.05
N THR A 155 11.40 -35.81 20.92
CA THR A 155 12.08 -34.56 21.34
C THR A 155 13.40 -34.37 20.59
N CYS A 156 13.64 -33.18 20.04
CA CYS A 156 14.88 -32.82 19.36
C CYS A 156 15.26 -31.35 19.66
N VAL A 157 16.35 -30.84 19.07
CA VAL A 157 16.75 -29.43 19.19
C VAL A 157 16.85 -28.82 17.80
N LEU A 158 16.31 -27.61 17.62
CA LEU A 158 16.58 -26.75 16.49
C LEU A 158 17.75 -25.84 16.82
N TYR A 159 18.73 -25.76 15.92
CA TYR A 159 19.87 -24.86 16.01
C TYR A 159 19.76 -23.80 14.92
N TRP A 160 19.86 -22.53 15.30
CA TRP A 160 19.92 -21.40 14.39
C TRP A 160 21.29 -20.74 14.48
N TYR A 161 21.91 -20.54 13.32
CA TYR A 161 23.23 -19.96 13.17
C TYR A 161 23.18 -18.79 12.20
N TRP A 162 23.77 -17.66 12.57
CA TRP A 162 23.96 -16.54 11.67
C TRP A 162 25.28 -15.82 11.93
N LEU A 163 25.99 -15.49 10.84
CA LEU A 163 27.15 -14.64 10.88
C LEU A 163 26.83 -13.32 10.16
N GLY A 164 26.77 -12.23 10.92
CA GLY A 164 26.66 -10.89 10.36
C GLY A 164 28.01 -10.39 9.85
N VAL A 165 28.07 -9.97 8.60
CA VAL A 165 29.22 -9.37 7.93
C VAL A 165 28.91 -7.89 7.69
N ARG A 166 29.69 -7.01 8.31
CA ARG A 166 29.50 -5.56 8.18
C ARG A 166 30.77 -4.87 7.74
N PHE A 167 30.67 -3.90 6.85
CA PHE A 167 31.76 -2.98 6.58
C PHE A 167 31.63 -1.73 7.45
N LEU A 168 32.56 -1.53 8.38
CA LEU A 168 32.56 -0.42 9.34
C LEU A 168 33.97 0.15 9.49
N LYS A 169 34.10 1.47 9.49
CA LYS A 169 35.38 2.16 9.73
C LYS A 169 36.55 1.62 8.88
N ASN A 170 36.29 1.36 7.60
CA ASN A 170 37.24 0.80 6.62
C ASN A 170 37.73 -0.63 6.90
N SER A 171 37.03 -1.41 7.73
CA SER A 171 37.29 -2.84 7.94
C SER A 171 35.99 -3.65 7.97
N TYR A 172 36.08 -4.96 7.76
CA TYR A 172 34.95 -5.85 7.95
C TYR A 172 34.84 -6.28 9.42
N SER A 173 33.62 -6.45 9.92
CA SER A 173 33.27 -6.97 11.24
C SER A 173 32.46 -8.25 11.04
N TRP A 174 32.80 -9.30 11.77
CA TRP A 174 32.11 -10.59 11.73
C TRP A 174 31.48 -10.88 13.09
N GLN A 175 30.15 -11.00 13.09
CA GLN A 175 29.32 -10.99 14.28
C GLN A 175 28.59 -12.33 14.42
N VAL A 176 28.83 -13.05 15.52
CA VAL A 176 28.31 -14.42 15.72
C VAL A 176 26.98 -14.39 16.45
N TYR A 177 25.98 -15.08 15.91
CA TYR A 177 24.67 -15.30 16.53
C TYR A 177 24.34 -16.80 16.52
N LYS A 178 23.88 -17.30 17.68
CA LYS A 178 23.49 -18.70 17.86
C LYS A 178 22.32 -18.84 18.82
N GLU A 179 21.39 -19.72 18.49
CA GLU A 179 20.26 -20.08 19.35
C GLU A 179 19.90 -21.55 19.22
N CYS A 180 19.44 -22.13 20.33
CA CYS A 180 18.96 -23.50 20.45
C CYS A 180 17.53 -23.51 20.98
N ILE A 181 16.64 -24.22 20.29
CA ILE A 181 15.24 -24.35 20.69
C ILE A 181 14.88 -25.83 20.79
N PRO A 182 14.61 -26.36 22.01
CA PRO A 182 14.11 -27.73 22.16
C PRO A 182 12.72 -27.84 21.52
N LEU A 183 12.46 -28.93 20.79
CA LEU A 183 11.22 -29.19 20.08
C LEU A 183 10.59 -30.52 20.49
N ILE A 184 9.26 -30.63 20.33
CA ILE A 184 8.51 -31.89 20.47
C ILE A 184 7.59 -32.13 19.25
N SER A 185 7.69 -33.34 18.67
CA SER A 185 6.80 -33.83 17.61
C SER A 185 5.76 -34.79 18.21
N ASN A 186 4.47 -34.46 18.15
CA ASN A 186 3.41 -35.35 18.62
C ASN A 186 3.12 -36.43 17.56
N SER A 187 3.77 -37.60 17.67
CA SER A 187 3.46 -38.76 16.81
C SER A 187 2.72 -39.86 17.59
N THR A 188 1.41 -39.98 17.40
CA THR A 188 0.59 -41.21 17.59
C THR A 188 -0.77 -40.96 16.92
N THR A 189 -1.34 -41.79 16.03
CA THR A 189 -1.58 -43.24 16.13
C THR A 189 -1.89 -43.89 14.76
N ASN A 190 -1.56 -45.18 14.64
CA ASN A 190 -2.03 -46.09 13.59
C ASN A 190 -3.55 -46.32 13.70
N SER A 191 -4.19 -46.42 12.53
CA SER A 191 -5.61 -46.68 12.33
C SER A 191 -6.09 -48.02 12.90
N SER A 192 -7.14 -48.00 13.72
CA SER A 192 -8.23 -48.99 13.67
C SER A 192 -9.50 -48.39 14.29
N HIS A 193 -10.61 -48.51 13.55
CA HIS A 193 -11.89 -47.87 13.85
C HIS A 193 -12.58 -48.46 15.08
N ALA A 194 -12.89 -47.59 16.07
CA ALA A 194 -14.06 -47.74 16.93
C ALA A 194 -14.60 -46.34 17.27
N THR A 195 -15.83 -46.10 16.84
CA THR A 195 -16.62 -44.87 16.99
C THR A 195 -16.84 -44.49 18.45
N VAL A 196 -16.35 -43.30 18.86
CA VAL A 196 -16.94 -42.51 19.94
C VAL A 196 -16.91 -41.03 19.54
N THR A 197 -18.11 -40.48 19.43
CA THR A 197 -18.45 -39.13 19.00
C THR A 197 -18.08 -38.11 20.08
N LEU A 198 -17.15 -37.19 19.78
CA LEU A 198 -17.05 -35.90 20.46
C LEU A 198 -16.80 -34.81 19.42
N ALA A 199 -17.65 -33.80 19.44
CA ALA A 199 -17.76 -32.75 18.44
C ALA A 199 -16.46 -31.95 18.30
N ALA A 200 -15.91 -31.97 17.09
CA ALA A 200 -14.82 -31.09 16.68
C ALA A 200 -15.31 -29.63 16.63
N GLN A 201 -14.67 -28.74 17.38
CA GLN A 201 -14.62 -27.33 16.99
C GLN A 201 -13.60 -27.21 15.86
N THR A 202 -14.12 -27.15 14.64
CA THR A 202 -13.40 -26.90 13.39
C THR A 202 -12.58 -25.62 13.47
N SER A 203 -11.25 -25.71 13.29
CA SER A 203 -10.49 -24.61 12.74
C SER A 203 -11.01 -24.37 11.32
N ALA A 204 -11.46 -23.15 11.03
CA ALA A 204 -12.02 -22.84 9.71
C ALA A 204 -10.95 -23.10 8.64
N GLN A 205 -11.18 -24.11 7.81
CA GLN A 205 -10.38 -24.39 6.64
C GLN A 205 -10.55 -23.22 5.67
N VAL A 206 -9.47 -22.55 5.28
CA VAL A 206 -9.52 -21.50 4.25
C VAL A 206 -10.03 -22.10 2.95
N SER A 207 -11.06 -21.47 2.39
CA SER A 207 -11.71 -21.92 1.15
C SER A 207 -10.75 -21.88 -0.05
N ASP A 208 -11.01 -22.69 -1.09
CA ASP A 208 -10.32 -22.54 -2.39
C ASP A 208 -10.86 -21.29 -3.10
N PRO A 209 -10.00 -20.36 -3.59
CA PRO A 209 -10.44 -19.14 -4.26
C PRO A 209 -11.36 -19.37 -5.46
N ALA A 210 -11.24 -20.52 -6.14
CA ALA A 210 -12.07 -20.87 -7.29
C ALA A 210 -13.51 -21.29 -6.90
N THR A 211 -13.70 -21.79 -5.67
CA THR A 211 -15.01 -22.23 -5.15
C THR A 211 -15.53 -21.34 -4.02
N ALA A 212 -14.73 -20.33 -3.61
CA ALA A 212 -15.09 -19.38 -2.58
C ALA A 212 -16.38 -18.61 -2.94
N LYS A 213 -17.25 -18.45 -1.94
CA LYS A 213 -18.48 -17.66 -2.08
C LYS A 213 -18.17 -16.19 -1.86
N TYR A 214 -18.02 -15.45 -2.95
CA TYR A 214 -17.95 -13.99 -2.92
C TYR A 214 -19.35 -13.42 -2.73
N SER A 215 -19.54 -12.58 -1.72
CA SER A 215 -20.85 -12.10 -1.29
C SER A 215 -20.97 -10.57 -1.24
N VAL A 216 -19.84 -9.88 -1.32
CA VAL A 216 -19.77 -8.43 -1.44
C VAL A 216 -19.04 -8.10 -2.74
N SER A 217 -19.59 -7.20 -3.55
CA SER A 217 -18.87 -6.62 -4.69
C SER A 217 -18.88 -5.09 -4.60
N VAL A 218 -17.81 -4.47 -5.09
CA VAL A 218 -17.71 -3.04 -5.34
C VAL A 218 -17.03 -2.82 -6.69
N PHE A 219 -17.41 -1.77 -7.41
CA PHE A 219 -16.67 -1.31 -8.59
C PHE A 219 -15.81 -0.11 -8.23
N GLY A 220 -14.75 0.18 -8.98
CA GLY A 220 -13.94 1.36 -8.80
C GLY A 220 -13.65 2.05 -10.13
N ILE A 221 -13.70 3.37 -10.09
CA ILE A 221 -13.53 4.25 -11.24
C ILE A 221 -12.85 5.57 -10.84
N GLY A 222 -11.86 6.00 -11.61
CA GLY A 222 -11.18 7.29 -11.46
C GLY A 222 -11.15 8.08 -12.76
N ASP A 223 -10.97 9.40 -12.65
CA ASP A 223 -10.74 10.27 -13.79
C ASP A 223 -11.84 10.12 -14.87
N TRP A 224 -13.11 10.25 -14.47
CA TRP A 224 -14.26 9.74 -15.23
C TRP A 224 -15.25 10.79 -15.74
N GLY A 225 -15.44 11.91 -15.05
CA GLY A 225 -16.45 12.89 -15.47
C GLY A 225 -15.92 13.87 -16.50
N ALA A 226 -16.19 13.57 -17.76
CA ALA A 226 -15.69 14.29 -18.91
C ALA A 226 -16.24 15.74 -18.98
N THR A 227 -15.64 16.54 -19.84
CA THR A 227 -16.15 17.89 -20.11
C THR A 227 -17.50 17.83 -20.82
N THR A 228 -18.40 18.78 -20.56
CA THR A 228 -19.71 18.85 -21.22
C THR A 228 -19.66 19.29 -22.68
N TYR A 229 -18.50 19.74 -23.18
CA TYR A 229 -18.37 20.35 -24.51
C TYR A 229 -17.43 19.60 -25.47
N LYS A 230 -16.51 18.77 -24.95
CA LYS A 230 -15.55 17.99 -25.77
C LYS A 230 -15.46 16.52 -25.37
N GLY A 231 -16.29 16.06 -24.43
CA GLY A 231 -16.10 14.76 -23.81
C GLY A 231 -14.69 14.66 -23.23
N SER A 232 -14.04 13.52 -23.48
CA SER A 232 -12.71 13.15 -22.97
C SER A 232 -11.59 13.57 -23.92
N CYS A 233 -11.94 14.15 -25.08
CA CYS A 233 -11.04 14.57 -26.14
C CYS A 233 -10.37 15.90 -25.81
N CYS A 234 -9.26 15.77 -25.09
CA CYS A 234 -8.47 16.89 -24.60
C CYS A 234 -7.28 17.25 -25.51
N GLY A 235 -7.06 16.49 -26.59
CA GLY A 235 -5.94 16.64 -27.53
C GLY A 235 -6.36 16.53 -29.00
N SER A 236 -5.47 16.97 -29.90
CA SER A 236 -5.70 17.03 -31.36
C SER A 236 -5.76 15.67 -32.07
N ASN A 237 -5.38 14.59 -31.38
CA ASN A 237 -5.26 13.24 -31.97
C ASN A 237 -6.26 12.26 -31.33
N SER A 238 -7.47 12.71 -31.06
CA SER A 238 -8.53 11.86 -30.49
C SER A 238 -9.17 10.95 -31.55
N ASN A 239 -9.60 9.77 -31.11
CA ASN A 239 -10.41 8.85 -31.89
C ASN A 239 -11.86 8.78 -31.33
N ASN A 240 -12.72 8.01 -32.00
CA ASN A 240 -14.13 7.84 -31.61
C ASN A 240 -14.32 7.20 -30.23
N TYR A 241 -13.39 6.35 -29.80
CA TYR A 241 -13.43 5.78 -28.46
C TYR A 241 -13.12 6.87 -27.42
N ASP A 242 -12.13 7.72 -27.65
CA ASP A 242 -11.81 8.84 -26.76
C ASP A 242 -13.01 9.78 -26.58
N LEU A 243 -13.74 10.07 -27.67
CA LEU A 243 -14.91 10.98 -27.66
C LEU A 243 -16.02 10.50 -26.73
N ASN A 244 -16.27 9.19 -26.74
CA ASN A 244 -17.38 8.56 -26.03
C ASN A 244 -16.92 7.72 -24.83
N SER A 245 -15.66 7.84 -24.40
CA SER A 245 -15.08 6.90 -23.43
C SER A 245 -15.82 6.85 -22.10
N GLN A 246 -16.35 7.97 -21.60
CA GLN A 246 -17.18 7.99 -20.40
C GLN A 246 -18.47 7.15 -20.58
N GLU A 247 -19.17 7.30 -21.71
CA GLU A 247 -20.38 6.53 -22.01
C GLU A 247 -20.07 5.04 -22.17
N VAL A 248 -18.94 4.72 -22.80
CA VAL A 248 -18.47 3.35 -22.93
C VAL A 248 -18.23 2.75 -21.55
N VAL A 249 -17.47 3.41 -20.66
CA VAL A 249 -17.19 2.87 -19.32
C VAL A 249 -18.47 2.72 -18.50
N ALA A 250 -19.39 3.69 -18.55
CA ALA A 250 -20.67 3.59 -17.86
C ALA A 250 -21.52 2.41 -18.36
N THR A 251 -21.53 2.18 -19.68
CA THR A 251 -22.21 1.05 -20.31
C THR A 251 -21.57 -0.28 -19.90
N LEU A 252 -20.24 -0.38 -19.89
CA LEU A 252 -19.51 -1.57 -19.45
C LEU A 252 -19.81 -1.89 -17.98
N MET A 253 -19.83 -0.88 -17.10
CA MET A 253 -20.22 -1.06 -15.70
C MET A 253 -21.66 -1.59 -15.58
N ASN A 254 -22.60 -1.05 -16.36
CA ASN A 254 -23.97 -1.53 -16.35
C ASN A 254 -24.12 -2.98 -16.83
N ILE A 255 -23.38 -3.37 -17.88
CA ILE A 255 -23.37 -4.75 -18.39
C ILE A 255 -22.79 -5.70 -17.35
N GLU A 256 -21.62 -5.39 -16.79
CA GLU A 256 -20.95 -6.24 -15.79
C GLU A 256 -21.79 -6.39 -14.51
N ALA A 257 -22.44 -5.32 -14.05
CA ALA A 257 -23.32 -5.37 -12.89
C ALA A 257 -24.55 -6.26 -13.10
N GLY A 258 -24.99 -6.45 -14.36
CA GLY A 258 -26.07 -7.37 -14.73
C GLY A 258 -25.62 -8.82 -14.93
N ALA A 259 -24.36 -9.03 -15.32
CA ALA A 259 -23.80 -10.35 -15.58
C ALA A 259 -23.13 -11.00 -14.34
N SER A 260 -22.74 -10.18 -13.36
CA SER A 260 -21.92 -10.56 -12.21
C SER A 260 -22.62 -10.22 -10.89
N LEU A 261 -21.91 -10.29 -9.76
CA LEU A 261 -22.44 -9.83 -8.48
C LEU A 261 -22.66 -8.32 -8.51
N LYS A 262 -23.91 -7.87 -8.40
CA LYS A 262 -24.26 -6.44 -8.39
C LYS A 262 -23.44 -5.70 -7.31
N PRO A 263 -22.73 -4.61 -7.66
CA PRO A 263 -21.90 -3.89 -6.70
C PRO A 263 -22.76 -3.24 -5.62
N LYS A 264 -22.29 -3.30 -4.37
CA LYS A 264 -22.87 -2.57 -3.24
C LYS A 264 -22.45 -1.10 -3.20
N ALA A 265 -21.35 -0.77 -3.87
CA ALA A 265 -20.88 0.60 -4.05
C ALA A 265 -19.98 0.72 -5.30
N VAL A 266 -19.93 1.92 -5.87
CA VAL A 266 -18.91 2.37 -6.82
C VAL A 266 -17.93 3.26 -6.06
N LEU A 267 -16.64 3.00 -6.15
CA LEU A 267 -15.57 3.76 -5.53
C LEU A 267 -15.07 4.80 -6.53
N ALA A 268 -15.47 6.06 -6.37
CA ALA A 268 -15.06 7.16 -7.24
C ALA A 268 -13.82 7.86 -6.66
N HIS A 269 -12.64 7.52 -7.17
CA HIS A 269 -11.37 7.95 -6.58
C HIS A 269 -10.82 9.31 -7.05
N GLY A 270 -11.71 10.19 -7.47
CA GLY A 270 -11.42 11.60 -7.75
C GLY A 270 -11.23 11.92 -9.22
N ASP A 271 -11.08 13.22 -9.47
CA ASP A 271 -11.23 13.86 -10.77
C ASP A 271 -12.62 13.52 -11.35
N ASN A 272 -13.62 13.76 -10.50
CA ASN A 272 -15.03 13.48 -10.78
C ASN A 272 -15.57 14.42 -11.86
N PHE A 273 -15.03 15.64 -11.99
CA PHE A 273 -15.48 16.61 -12.98
C PHE A 273 -14.32 17.39 -13.62
N TYR A 274 -13.96 17.05 -14.86
CA TYR A 274 -12.98 17.81 -15.63
C TYR A 274 -13.55 19.10 -16.25
N TRP A 275 -12.80 20.20 -16.30
CA TRP A 275 -11.42 20.39 -15.84
C TRP A 275 -11.30 21.06 -14.47
N ASN A 276 -12.31 21.81 -14.06
CA ASN A 276 -12.22 22.73 -12.93
C ASN A 276 -13.25 22.41 -11.84
N GLY A 277 -13.78 21.19 -11.87
CA GLY A 277 -14.77 20.71 -10.93
C GLY A 277 -16.11 21.35 -11.23
N ILE A 278 -16.67 21.95 -10.19
CA ILE A 278 -17.86 22.79 -10.23
C ILE A 278 -17.37 24.23 -10.01
N ASN A 279 -17.67 25.15 -10.92
CA ASN A 279 -17.18 26.52 -10.93
C ASN A 279 -17.93 27.42 -9.94
N TYR A 280 -19.23 27.23 -9.81
CA TYR A 280 -20.12 27.99 -8.93
C TYR A 280 -21.36 27.18 -8.57
N LEU A 281 -22.05 27.55 -7.49
CA LEU A 281 -23.15 26.76 -6.94
C LEU A 281 -24.28 26.52 -7.95
N ALA A 282 -24.64 27.53 -8.74
CA ALA A 282 -25.76 27.45 -9.69
C ALA A 282 -25.55 26.43 -10.82
N GLU A 283 -24.31 26.06 -11.15
CA GLU A 283 -24.03 25.03 -12.15
C GLU A 283 -23.93 23.61 -11.57
N ARG A 284 -23.90 23.44 -10.24
CA ARG A 284 -23.72 22.15 -9.56
C ARG A 284 -24.65 21.08 -10.12
N ASP A 285 -25.96 21.31 -10.06
CA ASP A 285 -26.95 20.29 -10.39
C ASP A 285 -26.95 19.99 -11.90
N GLY A 286 -26.72 21.00 -12.74
CA GLY A 286 -26.55 20.80 -14.19
C GLY A 286 -25.29 19.99 -14.53
N ARG A 287 -24.19 20.22 -13.81
CA ARG A 287 -22.93 19.48 -13.98
C ARG A 287 -23.09 18.02 -13.55
N PHE A 288 -23.70 17.76 -12.39
CA PHE A 288 -24.03 16.40 -11.96
C PHE A 288 -25.00 15.72 -12.93
N ALA A 289 -26.05 16.40 -13.40
CA ALA A 289 -26.98 15.82 -14.36
C ALA A 289 -26.28 15.36 -15.64
N ALA A 290 -25.43 16.21 -16.22
CA ALA A 290 -24.78 15.95 -17.50
C ALA A 290 -23.62 14.94 -17.43
N SER A 291 -22.83 14.98 -16.36
CA SER A 291 -21.60 14.17 -16.25
C SER A 291 -21.74 12.98 -15.33
N PHE A 292 -22.79 12.88 -14.50
CA PHE A 292 -22.97 11.78 -13.57
C PHE A 292 -24.32 11.09 -13.76
N GLU A 293 -25.43 11.81 -13.58
CA GLU A 293 -26.75 11.17 -13.54
C GLU A 293 -27.16 10.59 -14.87
N SER A 294 -26.99 11.33 -15.98
CA SER A 294 -27.35 10.86 -17.32
C SER A 294 -26.39 9.82 -17.90
N LYS A 295 -25.17 9.71 -17.37
CA LYS A 295 -24.14 8.77 -17.85
C LYS A 295 -24.25 7.43 -17.16
N TYR A 296 -24.46 7.44 -15.85
CA TYR A 296 -24.53 6.23 -15.03
C TYR A 296 -25.98 5.92 -14.63
N ASP A 297 -26.88 5.89 -15.61
CA ASP A 297 -28.33 5.70 -15.46
C ASP A 297 -28.82 4.28 -15.78
N GLY A 298 -27.93 3.38 -16.21
CA GLY A 298 -28.29 2.01 -16.56
C GLY A 298 -28.92 1.22 -15.41
N ASP A 299 -29.92 0.39 -15.73
CA ASP A 299 -30.77 -0.30 -14.75
C ASP A 299 -30.03 -1.09 -13.66
N ASN A 300 -28.86 -1.63 -13.96
CA ASN A 300 -28.07 -2.43 -13.01
C ASN A 300 -27.25 -1.56 -12.05
N ILE A 301 -26.96 -0.30 -12.40
CA ILE A 301 -26.09 0.61 -11.62
C ILE A 301 -26.78 1.90 -11.15
N LYS A 302 -27.96 2.23 -11.68
CA LYS A 302 -28.67 3.49 -11.41
C LYS A 302 -28.88 3.77 -9.92
N SER A 303 -29.16 2.75 -9.12
CA SER A 303 -29.42 2.85 -7.69
C SER A 303 -28.20 2.52 -6.81
N VAL A 304 -27.03 2.25 -7.41
CA VAL A 304 -25.84 1.85 -6.65
C VAL A 304 -25.19 3.09 -6.03
N PRO A 305 -24.88 3.09 -4.72
CA PRO A 305 -24.15 4.19 -4.07
C PRO A 305 -22.76 4.43 -4.68
N TRP A 306 -22.40 5.68 -4.86
CA TRP A 306 -21.10 6.18 -5.27
C TRP A 306 -20.40 6.79 -4.06
N VAL A 307 -19.28 6.20 -3.68
CA VAL A 307 -18.43 6.61 -2.57
C VAL A 307 -17.28 7.40 -3.17
N ALA A 308 -17.35 8.74 -3.08
CA ALA A 308 -16.48 9.64 -3.82
C ALA A 308 -15.40 10.29 -2.94
N VAL A 309 -14.26 10.61 -3.56
CA VAL A 309 -13.25 11.56 -3.04
C VAL A 309 -12.98 12.65 -4.07
N MET A 310 -12.40 13.75 -3.64
CA MET A 310 -12.00 14.86 -4.52
C MET A 310 -10.62 14.62 -5.13
N GLY A 311 -10.48 14.88 -6.43
CA GLY A 311 -9.20 15.05 -7.12
C GLY A 311 -8.81 16.52 -7.28
N ASN A 312 -7.76 16.79 -8.04
CA ASN A 312 -7.24 18.14 -8.22
C ASN A 312 -8.16 18.96 -9.14
N HIS A 313 -8.73 18.31 -10.16
CA HIS A 313 -9.67 18.95 -11.08
C HIS A 313 -10.92 19.39 -10.33
N ASP A 314 -11.36 18.60 -9.36
CA ASP A 314 -12.50 18.92 -8.50
C ASP A 314 -12.30 20.18 -7.64
N TYR A 315 -11.06 20.50 -7.27
CA TYR A 315 -10.69 21.72 -6.54
C TYR A 315 -10.37 22.93 -7.44
N GLY A 316 -10.65 22.85 -8.74
CA GLY A 316 -10.41 23.93 -9.71
C GLY A 316 -9.36 23.60 -10.76
N GLY A 317 -8.66 22.47 -10.65
CA GLY A 317 -7.69 22.02 -11.64
C GLY A 317 -6.51 22.98 -11.74
N SER A 318 -6.47 23.80 -12.79
CA SER A 318 -5.48 24.86 -12.98
C SER A 318 -6.12 26.21 -13.26
N ASP A 319 -7.41 26.36 -13.01
CA ASP A 319 -8.16 27.61 -13.17
C ASP A 319 -8.47 28.23 -11.81
N TYR A 320 -9.20 29.34 -11.77
CA TYR A 320 -9.49 30.02 -10.52
C TYR A 320 -10.31 29.16 -9.56
N ILE A 321 -9.94 29.24 -8.28
CA ILE A 321 -10.65 28.60 -7.17
C ILE A 321 -11.90 29.38 -6.79
N CYS A 322 -11.81 30.72 -6.80
CA CYS A 322 -12.88 31.60 -6.38
C CYS A 322 -13.88 31.87 -7.51
N SER A 323 -15.12 32.16 -7.13
CA SER A 323 -16.16 32.58 -8.05
C SER A 323 -16.98 33.75 -7.51
N SER A 324 -17.50 34.54 -8.45
CA SER A 324 -18.42 35.64 -8.19
C SER A 324 -19.59 35.52 -9.16
N GLY A 325 -20.77 35.24 -8.62
CA GLY A 325 -21.93 34.87 -9.45
C GLY A 325 -21.67 33.61 -10.26
N ASP A 326 -21.79 33.73 -11.58
CA ASP A 326 -21.61 32.68 -12.59
C ASP A 326 -20.23 32.67 -13.25
N LYS A 327 -19.23 33.29 -12.60
CA LYS A 327 -17.88 33.43 -13.16
C LYS A 327 -16.80 33.03 -12.17
N LEU A 328 -15.80 32.34 -12.70
CA LEU A 328 -14.51 32.15 -12.04
C LEU A 328 -13.74 33.47 -11.99
N VAL A 329 -13.16 33.79 -10.83
CA VAL A 329 -12.43 35.03 -10.59
C VAL A 329 -11.21 34.79 -9.70
N PRO A 330 -10.16 35.62 -9.78
CA PRO A 330 -9.07 35.58 -8.81
C PRO A 330 -9.59 35.74 -7.38
N CYS A 331 -8.99 35.01 -6.44
CA CYS A 331 -9.23 35.24 -5.01
C CYS A 331 -8.49 36.52 -4.58
N ASN A 332 -9.16 37.44 -3.89
CA ASN A 332 -8.54 38.72 -3.48
C ASN A 332 -7.66 38.59 -2.23
N ASN A 333 -7.86 37.56 -1.41
CA ASN A 333 -7.17 37.36 -0.14
C ASN A 333 -7.27 35.90 0.34
N THR A 334 -6.54 35.58 1.41
CA THR A 334 -6.54 34.24 2.04
C THR A 334 -7.93 33.75 2.45
N ALA A 335 -8.79 34.63 2.95
CA ALA A 335 -10.11 34.24 3.42
C ALA A 335 -11.00 33.80 2.26
N GLU A 336 -10.99 34.55 1.16
CA GLU A 336 -11.67 34.16 -0.09
C GLU A 336 -11.10 32.87 -0.67
N LEU A 337 -9.78 32.70 -0.67
CA LEU A 337 -9.13 31.48 -1.13
C LEU A 337 -9.60 30.25 -0.34
N PHE A 338 -9.60 30.34 0.99
CA PHE A 338 -10.10 29.24 1.83
C PHE A 338 -11.59 29.02 1.62
N GLN A 339 -12.40 30.08 1.51
CA GLN A 339 -13.83 29.94 1.23
C GLN A 339 -14.07 29.28 -0.13
N GLY A 340 -13.30 29.62 -1.17
CA GLY A 340 -13.39 29.00 -2.49
C GLY A 340 -13.06 27.50 -2.44
N LEU A 341 -11.98 27.11 -1.75
CA LEU A 341 -11.65 25.68 -1.57
C LEU A 341 -12.73 24.93 -0.76
N GLU A 342 -13.33 25.56 0.26
CA GLU A 342 -14.44 24.97 1.00
C GLU A 342 -15.70 24.86 0.12
N ASN A 343 -15.99 25.86 -0.71
CA ASN A 343 -17.12 25.83 -1.65
C ASN A 343 -16.97 24.69 -2.67
N LYS A 344 -15.79 24.53 -3.29
CA LYS A 344 -15.50 23.43 -4.22
C LYS A 344 -15.83 22.06 -3.63
N PHE A 345 -15.41 21.83 -2.38
CA PHE A 345 -15.75 20.62 -1.65
C PHE A 345 -17.25 20.49 -1.38
N LYS A 346 -17.88 21.55 -0.84
CA LYS A 346 -19.31 21.56 -0.49
C LYS A 346 -20.22 21.28 -1.67
N TRP A 347 -19.89 21.80 -2.85
CA TRP A 347 -20.70 21.56 -4.05
C TRP A 347 -20.74 20.09 -4.44
N GLN A 348 -19.77 19.27 -4.05
CA GLN A 348 -19.85 17.82 -4.22
C GLN A 348 -20.39 17.13 -2.97
N SER A 349 -20.03 17.56 -1.75
CA SER A 349 -20.43 16.84 -0.52
C SER A 349 -21.89 17.07 -0.12
N GLU A 350 -22.47 18.20 -0.54
CA GLU A 350 -23.85 18.57 -0.24
C GLU A 350 -24.79 18.32 -1.44
N TYR A 351 -24.29 17.67 -2.50
CA TYR A 351 -25.14 17.25 -3.62
C TYR A 351 -26.04 16.09 -3.19
N THR A 352 -27.31 16.13 -3.61
CA THR A 352 -28.28 15.05 -3.38
C THR A 352 -28.68 14.48 -4.73
N SER A 353 -28.31 13.21 -4.96
CA SER A 353 -28.68 12.56 -6.21
C SER A 353 -30.19 12.30 -6.27
N PRO A 354 -30.86 12.56 -7.41
CA PRO A 354 -32.25 12.17 -7.61
C PRO A 354 -32.46 10.65 -7.65
N ASN A 355 -31.37 9.87 -7.80
CA ASN A 355 -31.41 8.41 -7.82
C ASN A 355 -31.02 7.88 -6.43
N ASP A 356 -32.01 7.77 -5.53
CA ASP A 356 -31.85 7.23 -4.17
C ASP A 356 -30.79 7.91 -3.30
N ASN A 357 -30.49 9.19 -3.58
CA ASN A 357 -29.37 9.91 -2.96
C ASN A 357 -28.06 9.12 -3.00
N ARG A 358 -27.77 8.48 -4.13
CA ARG A 358 -26.62 7.59 -4.29
C ARG A 358 -25.25 8.27 -4.27
N TRP A 359 -25.12 9.58 -4.08
CA TRP A 359 -23.82 10.24 -4.04
C TRP A 359 -23.37 10.45 -2.59
N ALA A 360 -22.33 9.72 -2.17
CA ALA A 360 -21.79 9.76 -0.82
C ALA A 360 -20.42 10.44 -0.80
N MET A 361 -20.31 11.54 -0.05
CA MET A 361 -19.05 12.23 0.23
C MET A 361 -19.15 13.00 1.56
N ASP A 362 -19.21 12.27 2.67
CA ASP A 362 -19.52 12.81 4.02
C ASP A 362 -18.41 13.69 4.61
N GLY A 363 -17.24 13.74 3.96
CA GLY A 363 -16.09 14.50 4.43
C GLY A 363 -14.92 14.43 3.47
N ARG A 364 -13.88 15.23 3.73
CA ARG A 364 -12.56 15.07 3.08
C ARG A 364 -11.86 13.77 3.52
N PHE A 365 -12.21 13.32 4.71
CA PHE A 365 -11.97 11.97 5.17
C PHE A 365 -13.28 11.41 5.75
N TYR A 366 -13.64 10.20 5.36
CA TYR A 366 -14.76 9.47 5.94
C TYR A 366 -14.60 7.97 5.67
N VAL A 367 -15.34 7.14 6.41
CA VAL A 367 -15.31 5.68 6.27
C VAL A 367 -16.68 5.21 5.81
N HIS A 368 -16.73 4.48 4.70
CA HIS A 368 -17.94 3.86 4.19
C HIS A 368 -17.82 2.34 4.32
N ARG A 369 -18.82 1.68 4.91
CA ARG A 369 -18.84 0.22 5.08
C ARG A 369 -19.87 -0.41 4.17
N VAL A 370 -19.44 -1.34 3.32
CA VAL A 370 -20.34 -2.27 2.63
C VAL A 370 -20.31 -3.62 3.35
N LYS A 371 -21.47 -4.26 3.48
CA LYS A 371 -21.60 -5.56 4.16
C LYS A 371 -22.64 -6.43 3.47
N ASP A 372 -22.36 -7.72 3.42
CA ASP A 372 -23.40 -8.72 3.26
C ASP A 372 -23.88 -9.22 4.64
N PRO A 373 -25.11 -8.92 5.06
CA PRO A 373 -25.62 -9.36 6.35
C PRO A 373 -25.74 -10.89 6.45
N ALA A 374 -25.92 -11.60 5.33
CA ALA A 374 -26.10 -13.06 5.35
C ALA A 374 -24.81 -13.80 5.65
N THR A 375 -23.69 -13.37 5.07
CA THR A 375 -22.36 -13.98 5.28
C THR A 375 -21.51 -13.27 6.33
N GLY A 376 -21.86 -12.03 6.69
CA GLY A 376 -21.07 -11.17 7.59
C GLY A 376 -19.86 -10.51 6.93
N VAL A 377 -19.50 -10.89 5.70
CA VAL A 377 -18.40 -10.31 4.93
C VAL A 377 -18.62 -8.81 4.77
N SER A 378 -17.59 -8.02 5.08
CA SER A 378 -17.65 -6.55 5.02
C SER A 378 -16.35 -5.95 4.50
N ILE A 379 -16.47 -4.78 3.89
CA ILE A 379 -15.34 -3.96 3.43
C ILE A 379 -15.50 -2.57 4.05
N ASP A 380 -14.48 -2.13 4.77
CA ASP A 380 -14.32 -0.72 5.14
C ASP A 380 -13.54 0.03 4.07
N ILE A 381 -14.14 1.09 3.54
CA ILE A 381 -13.55 1.97 2.55
C ILE A 381 -13.21 3.29 3.26
N PHE A 382 -11.92 3.52 3.45
CA PHE A 382 -11.36 4.75 4.00
C PHE A 382 -11.12 5.73 2.87
N ASN A 383 -11.97 6.74 2.77
CA ASN A 383 -11.91 7.77 1.74
C ASN A 383 -10.99 8.89 2.20
N VAL A 384 -9.94 9.19 1.42
CA VAL A 384 -8.86 10.10 1.83
C VAL A 384 -8.60 11.13 0.73
N ASP A 385 -8.78 12.40 1.06
CA ASP A 385 -8.28 13.51 0.25
C ASP A 385 -6.73 13.54 0.31
N THR A 386 -6.09 13.39 -0.84
CA THR A 386 -4.62 13.39 -0.97
C THR A 386 -4.13 14.45 -1.96
N ASN A 387 -4.85 15.56 -2.09
CA ASN A 387 -4.44 16.66 -2.97
C ASN A 387 -3.21 17.41 -2.46
N ASP A 388 -2.69 17.07 -1.28
CA ASP A 388 -1.43 17.59 -0.74
C ASP A 388 -0.16 17.04 -1.39
N ASN A 389 -0.29 16.09 -2.32
CA ASN A 389 0.82 15.68 -3.18
C ASN A 389 1.32 16.87 -4.03
N ASP A 390 2.60 16.84 -4.39
CA ASP A 390 3.24 18.03 -4.98
C ASP A 390 2.57 18.50 -6.27
N HIS A 391 2.31 17.59 -7.20
CA HIS A 391 1.68 17.93 -8.47
C HIS A 391 0.24 18.44 -8.34
N GLY A 392 -0.58 17.77 -7.54
CA GLY A 392 -1.99 18.13 -7.33
C GLY A 392 -2.13 19.53 -6.74
N ALA A 393 -1.48 19.79 -5.60
CA ALA A 393 -1.54 21.10 -4.98
C ALA A 393 -0.80 22.17 -5.80
N GLU A 394 0.26 21.83 -6.55
CA GLU A 394 0.90 22.79 -7.46
C GLU A 394 -0.08 23.27 -8.54
N LEU A 395 -0.83 22.36 -9.16
CA LEU A 395 -1.83 22.72 -10.17
C LEU A 395 -2.94 23.59 -9.59
N ILE A 396 -3.56 23.12 -8.50
CA ILE A 396 -4.70 23.81 -7.86
C ILE A 396 -4.26 25.19 -7.37
N CYS A 397 -3.13 25.26 -6.67
CA CYS A 397 -2.68 26.50 -6.07
C CYS A 397 -2.12 27.44 -7.13
N CYS A 398 -1.39 27.01 -8.16
CA CYS A 398 -0.89 27.97 -9.15
C CYS A 398 -2.00 28.63 -9.97
N GLN A 399 -3.13 27.96 -10.24
CA GLN A 399 -4.24 28.50 -11.04
C GLN A 399 -3.76 29.08 -12.39
N CYS A 400 -2.77 28.40 -12.99
CA CYS A 400 -2.01 28.92 -14.13
C CYS A 400 -2.92 29.26 -15.31
N CYS A 401 -3.85 28.38 -15.67
CA CYS A 401 -4.75 28.61 -16.80
C CYS A 401 -5.67 29.82 -16.57
N GLY A 402 -6.10 30.04 -15.32
CA GLY A 402 -6.88 31.22 -14.97
C GLY A 402 -6.09 32.51 -15.20
N TYR A 403 -4.86 32.58 -14.70
CA TYR A 403 -4.00 33.76 -14.81
C TYR A 403 -3.34 33.95 -16.19
N ALA A 404 -3.12 32.87 -16.94
CA ALA A 404 -2.47 32.88 -18.24
C ALA A 404 -3.34 33.48 -19.37
N LYS A 405 -4.66 33.62 -19.13
CA LYS A 405 -5.64 34.14 -20.10
C LYS A 405 -5.52 33.45 -21.46
N THR A 406 -5.02 34.15 -22.48
CA THR A 406 -4.93 33.64 -23.86
C THR A 406 -3.65 32.84 -24.15
N ASP A 407 -2.65 32.89 -23.27
CA ASP A 407 -1.36 32.20 -23.46
C ASP A 407 -1.07 31.25 -22.30
N SER A 408 -1.75 30.10 -22.31
CA SER A 408 -1.51 29.02 -21.35
C SER A 408 -0.30 28.14 -21.70
N SER A 409 0.57 28.58 -22.61
CA SER A 409 1.79 27.84 -22.93
C SER A 409 2.70 27.80 -21.69
N GLY A 410 2.97 26.59 -21.19
CA GLY A 410 3.75 26.37 -19.98
C GLY A 410 2.94 26.07 -18.70
N CYS A 411 1.61 26.08 -18.74
CA CYS A 411 0.80 25.66 -17.58
C CYS A 411 0.88 24.15 -17.29
N ASN A 412 1.36 23.35 -18.24
CA ASN A 412 1.59 21.92 -18.12
C ASN A 412 2.82 21.54 -17.27
N THR A 413 3.73 22.48 -17.01
CA THR A 413 4.93 22.27 -16.18
C THR A 413 5.05 23.36 -15.11
N ILE A 414 3.90 23.87 -14.64
CA ILE A 414 3.88 25.00 -13.72
C ILE A 414 4.46 24.60 -12.37
N THR A 415 5.27 25.48 -11.80
CA THR A 415 5.80 25.37 -10.44
C THR A 415 5.53 26.69 -9.72
N ARG A 416 5.83 26.75 -8.42
CA ARG A 416 5.82 28.00 -7.63
C ARG A 416 6.56 29.18 -8.29
N LYS A 417 7.58 28.91 -9.13
CA LYS A 417 8.37 29.94 -9.83
C LYS A 417 7.79 30.34 -11.19
N GLY A 418 6.75 29.66 -11.63
CA GLY A 418 6.13 29.88 -12.93
C GLY A 418 5.47 31.25 -13.02
N LYS A 419 5.58 31.86 -14.20
CA LYS A 419 5.10 33.22 -14.48
C LYS A 419 3.65 33.47 -14.06
N TYR A 420 2.78 32.50 -14.30
CA TYR A 420 1.34 32.62 -14.07
C TYR A 420 0.88 32.00 -12.74
N CYS A 421 1.80 31.50 -11.92
CA CYS A 421 1.43 30.90 -10.64
C CYS A 421 0.96 31.99 -9.68
N PHE A 422 -0.35 32.05 -9.40
CA PHE A 422 -0.99 33.09 -8.59
C PHE A 422 -0.68 34.53 -9.03
N ASP A 423 -0.46 34.77 -10.33
CA ASP A 423 0.03 36.07 -10.86
C ASP A 423 1.31 36.60 -10.17
N GLY A 424 2.13 35.68 -9.63
CA GLY A 424 3.33 36.01 -8.88
C GLY A 424 3.14 36.13 -7.36
N ASP A 425 1.91 36.01 -6.84
CA ASP A 425 1.65 35.99 -5.39
C ASP A 425 2.04 34.63 -4.77
N LYS A 426 3.32 34.55 -4.43
CA LYS A 426 3.91 33.37 -3.77
C LYS A 426 3.33 33.12 -2.39
N ALA A 427 2.85 34.15 -1.69
CA ALA A 427 2.30 33.99 -0.35
C ALA A 427 0.92 33.30 -0.41
N MET A 428 0.08 33.67 -1.38
CA MET A 428 -1.17 32.95 -1.67
C MET A 428 -0.92 31.50 -2.10
N PHE A 429 0.07 31.26 -2.95
CA PHE A 429 0.47 29.91 -3.33
C PHE A 429 0.87 29.06 -2.11
N ASP A 430 1.78 29.57 -1.28
CA ASP A 430 2.27 28.84 -0.10
C ASP A 430 1.15 28.60 0.91
N THR A 431 0.25 29.57 1.07
CA THR A 431 -0.92 29.48 1.95
C THR A 431 -1.89 28.39 1.47
N CYS A 432 -2.13 28.31 0.16
CA CYS A 432 -2.92 27.24 -0.45
C CYS A 432 -2.28 25.87 -0.24
N LYS A 433 -0.97 25.72 -0.53
CA LYS A 433 -0.23 24.46 -0.31
C LYS A 433 -0.27 24.02 1.15
N ALA A 434 -0.11 24.95 2.09
CA ALA A 434 -0.18 24.67 3.52
C ALA A 434 -1.57 24.17 3.95
N LYS A 435 -2.64 24.71 3.35
CA LYS A 435 -4.02 24.26 3.62
C LYS A 435 -4.24 22.81 3.16
N PHE A 436 -3.77 22.43 1.97
CA PHE A 436 -3.81 21.04 1.52
C PHE A 436 -2.95 20.13 2.40
N ALA A 437 -1.71 20.53 2.74
CA ALA A 437 -0.85 19.77 3.64
C ALA A 437 -1.51 19.51 5.01
N LYS A 438 -2.20 20.51 5.57
CA LYS A 438 -3.00 20.37 6.79
C LYS A 438 -4.10 19.33 6.62
N TRP A 439 -4.92 19.45 5.58
CA TRP A 439 -6.01 18.50 5.31
C TRP A 439 -5.52 17.07 5.05
N GLY A 440 -4.42 16.92 4.31
CA GLY A 440 -3.80 15.62 4.08
C GLY A 440 -3.30 14.98 5.38
N ASN A 441 -2.68 15.77 6.27
CA ASN A 441 -2.21 15.27 7.57
C ASN A 441 -3.36 14.90 8.50
N GLU A 442 -4.43 15.69 8.54
CA GLU A 442 -5.65 15.38 9.27
C GLU A 442 -6.28 14.07 8.76
N SER A 443 -6.38 13.90 7.45
CA SER A 443 -6.95 12.71 6.82
C SER A 443 -6.11 11.45 7.08
N ARG A 444 -4.77 11.54 7.01
CA ARG A 444 -3.86 10.44 7.36
C ARG A 444 -3.90 10.08 8.84
N THR A 445 -4.04 11.07 9.72
CA THR A 445 -4.20 10.86 11.16
C THR A 445 -5.50 10.11 11.47
N GLN A 446 -6.60 10.53 10.85
CA GLN A 446 -7.89 9.85 10.99
C GLN A 446 -7.87 8.44 10.41
N LEU A 447 -7.21 8.24 9.26
CA LEU A 447 -7.01 6.93 8.67
C LEU A 447 -6.33 5.98 9.66
N ALA A 448 -5.15 6.33 10.19
CA ALA A 448 -4.44 5.47 11.14
C ALA A 448 -5.31 5.13 12.36
N LYS A 449 -6.02 6.13 12.90
CA LYS A 449 -6.91 5.96 14.06
C LYS A 449 -8.09 5.03 13.77
N LEU A 450 -8.75 5.15 12.61
CA LEU A 450 -9.96 4.39 12.31
C LEU A 450 -9.65 3.04 11.66
N ALA A 451 -8.59 2.94 10.87
CA ALA A 451 -8.11 1.67 10.33
C ALA A 451 -7.73 0.70 11.45
N ALA A 452 -7.03 1.17 12.49
CA ALA A 452 -6.72 0.36 13.67
C ALA A 452 -7.97 -0.15 14.41
N LYS A 453 -9.07 0.62 14.39
CA LYS A 453 -10.34 0.25 15.06
C LYS A 453 -11.27 -0.60 14.21
N SER A 454 -11.01 -0.71 12.90
CA SER A 454 -11.88 -1.42 11.97
C SER A 454 -11.84 -2.92 12.20
N ASP A 455 -13.04 -3.47 12.42
CA ASP A 455 -13.37 -4.89 12.54
C ASP A 455 -13.84 -5.52 11.21
N ALA A 456 -13.84 -4.75 10.11
CA ALA A 456 -14.27 -5.25 8.82
C ALA A 456 -13.41 -6.44 8.35
N THR A 457 -14.02 -7.31 7.53
CA THR A 457 -13.31 -8.42 6.89
C THR A 457 -12.15 -7.88 6.04
N TRP A 458 -12.43 -6.85 5.23
CA TRP A 458 -11.46 -6.21 4.35
C TRP A 458 -11.39 -4.71 4.60
N LYS A 459 -10.22 -4.11 4.33
CA LYS A 459 -9.97 -2.68 4.45
C LYS A 459 -9.40 -2.16 3.13
N ILE A 460 -9.94 -1.05 2.65
CA ILE A 460 -9.58 -0.40 1.41
C ILE A 460 -9.36 1.08 1.69
N LYS A 461 -8.24 1.64 1.24
CA LYS A 461 -7.98 3.08 1.24
C LYS A 461 -8.20 3.65 -0.16
N LEU A 462 -9.24 4.46 -0.32
CA LEU A 462 -9.56 5.18 -1.56
C LEU A 462 -8.90 6.57 -1.54
N ARG A 463 -8.14 6.92 -2.59
CA ARG A 463 -7.44 8.20 -2.68
C ARG A 463 -7.07 8.55 -4.11
N ARG A 464 -6.67 9.79 -4.37
CA ARG A 464 -6.23 10.22 -5.71
C ARG A 464 -4.90 9.62 -6.15
N SER A 465 -3.96 9.30 -5.24
CA SER A 465 -2.62 8.79 -5.61
C SER A 465 -2.10 7.71 -4.64
N GLY A 466 -2.01 6.45 -5.08
CA GLY A 466 -1.63 5.18 -4.40
C GLY A 466 -2.78 4.35 -3.77
N LEU A 467 -2.54 3.16 -3.19
CA LEU A 467 -3.50 2.08 -2.83
C LEU A 467 -4.67 1.81 -3.81
N LEU A 468 -5.77 2.57 -3.81
CA LEU A 468 -6.69 2.65 -4.94
C LEU A 468 -6.63 4.08 -5.46
N HIS A 469 -6.21 4.28 -6.71
CA HIS A 469 -6.01 5.63 -7.21
C HIS A 469 -6.24 5.88 -8.69
N GLY A 470 -6.49 7.15 -8.98
CA GLY A 470 -6.57 7.71 -10.33
C GLY A 470 -5.36 8.60 -10.62
N HIS A 471 -5.61 9.76 -11.23
CA HIS A 471 -4.67 10.80 -11.65
C HIS A 471 -3.78 10.44 -12.84
N THR A 472 -3.15 9.27 -12.82
CA THR A 472 -2.57 8.72 -14.05
C THR A 472 -3.72 8.15 -14.86
N HIS A 473 -3.97 8.63 -16.08
CA HIS A 473 -5.10 8.16 -16.88
C HIS A 473 -4.85 6.77 -17.50
N ALA A 474 -4.62 5.76 -16.68
CA ALA A 474 -4.28 4.42 -17.09
C ALA A 474 -4.75 3.41 -16.04
N GLU A 475 -4.49 2.14 -16.30
CA GLU A 475 -4.77 1.08 -15.34
C GLU A 475 -3.51 0.27 -15.02
N LYS A 476 -3.37 -0.11 -13.76
CA LYS A 476 -2.18 -0.80 -13.27
C LYS A 476 -2.47 -1.52 -11.97
N HIS A 477 -1.86 -2.69 -11.80
CA HIS A 477 -1.87 -3.43 -10.56
C HIS A 477 -0.43 -3.71 -10.12
N ASP A 478 -0.05 -3.12 -8.98
CA ASP A 478 1.21 -3.42 -8.30
C ASP A 478 0.97 -4.15 -6.99
N TYR A 479 1.96 -4.89 -6.52
CA TYR A 479 1.91 -5.60 -5.26
C TYR A 479 3.21 -5.43 -4.49
N SER A 480 3.09 -5.09 -3.21
CA SER A 480 4.20 -5.18 -2.27
C SER A 480 4.02 -6.39 -1.38
N LYS A 481 4.85 -7.40 -1.64
CA LYS A 481 4.98 -8.61 -0.83
C LYS A 481 5.53 -8.36 0.56
N ALA A 482 6.25 -7.24 0.75
CA ALA A 482 6.87 -6.86 2.02
C ALA A 482 5.83 -6.40 3.05
N VAL A 483 4.84 -5.62 2.61
CA VAL A 483 3.75 -5.10 3.47
C VAL A 483 2.40 -5.78 3.21
N GLY A 484 2.33 -6.71 2.25
CA GLY A 484 1.09 -7.42 1.90
C GLY A 484 0.02 -6.52 1.28
N VAL A 485 0.43 -5.50 0.53
CA VAL A 485 -0.43 -4.43 0.03
C VAL A 485 -0.53 -4.48 -1.50
N HIS A 486 -1.76 -4.40 -2.02
CA HIS A 486 -2.06 -4.23 -3.43
C HIS A 486 -2.28 -2.75 -3.76
N PHE A 487 -1.65 -2.27 -4.82
CA PHE A 487 -1.86 -0.92 -5.36
C PHE A 487 -2.55 -1.03 -6.72
N ILE A 488 -3.66 -0.34 -6.87
CA ILE A 488 -4.59 -0.44 -8.00
C ILE A 488 -4.72 0.99 -8.53
N GLU A 489 -4.27 1.18 -9.76
CA GLU A 489 -4.46 2.39 -10.56
C GLU A 489 -5.62 2.16 -11.54
N ASN A 490 -6.55 3.12 -11.63
CA ASN A 490 -7.59 3.19 -12.65
C ASN A 490 -8.01 4.65 -12.92
N GLY A 491 -7.17 5.40 -13.62
CA GLY A 491 -7.56 6.71 -14.16
C GLY A 491 -8.11 6.64 -15.59
N ALA A 492 -8.49 5.46 -16.07
CA ALA A 492 -9.01 5.26 -17.42
C ALA A 492 -10.55 5.26 -17.46
N GLY A 493 -11.21 5.93 -16.51
CA GLY A 493 -12.69 5.97 -16.40
C GLY A 493 -13.38 6.82 -17.46
N GLY A 494 -12.62 7.44 -18.37
CA GLY A 494 -13.16 8.11 -19.55
C GLY A 494 -13.47 9.59 -19.36
N GLY A 495 -12.99 10.24 -18.30
CA GLY A 495 -13.08 11.69 -18.12
C GLY A 495 -12.03 12.45 -18.93
N ARG A 496 -10.88 11.79 -19.16
CA ARG A 496 -9.77 12.29 -19.96
C ARG A 496 -9.14 11.15 -20.76
N GLN A 497 -8.51 11.51 -21.90
CA GLN A 497 -7.86 10.53 -22.77
C GLN A 497 -6.87 9.64 -21.99
N SER A 498 -7.01 8.33 -22.15
CA SER A 498 -6.15 7.36 -21.49
C SER A 498 -4.72 7.39 -22.04
N GLY A 499 -3.77 6.98 -21.21
CA GLY A 499 -2.35 7.10 -21.45
C GLY A 499 -1.57 5.90 -20.93
N LYS A 500 -0.29 6.13 -20.63
CA LYS A 500 0.59 5.09 -20.09
C LYS A 500 0.43 4.96 -18.59
N ALA A 501 0.47 3.73 -18.11
CA ALA A 501 0.51 3.41 -16.68
C ALA A 501 1.71 4.05 -16.00
N SER A 502 1.55 4.39 -14.71
CA SER A 502 2.63 4.99 -13.93
C SER A 502 3.81 4.04 -13.76
N HIS A 503 5.00 4.60 -13.58
CA HIS A 503 6.21 3.81 -13.30
C HIS A 503 6.39 3.63 -11.78
N ILE A 504 6.88 2.44 -11.38
CA ILE A 504 7.34 2.24 -9.99
C ILE A 504 8.60 3.08 -9.81
N GLN A 505 8.57 3.98 -8.83
CA GLN A 505 9.69 4.88 -8.55
C GLN A 505 10.91 4.09 -8.07
N ALA A 506 12.12 4.57 -8.38
CA ALA A 506 13.36 3.86 -8.07
C ALA A 506 13.50 3.49 -6.58
N TYR A 507 13.06 4.37 -5.69
CA TYR A 507 13.08 4.11 -4.24
C TYR A 507 12.16 2.95 -3.80
N ALA A 508 11.15 2.61 -4.61
CA ALA A 508 10.17 1.56 -4.33
C ALA A 508 10.40 0.28 -5.17
N ALA A 509 11.33 0.29 -6.13
CA ALA A 509 11.55 -0.80 -7.08
C ALA A 509 11.89 -2.15 -6.41
N ASN A 510 12.51 -2.12 -5.24
CA ASN A 510 12.86 -3.32 -4.47
C ASN A 510 11.72 -3.81 -3.56
N LEU A 511 10.66 -3.01 -3.37
CA LEU A 511 9.57 -3.28 -2.43
C LEU A 511 8.25 -3.59 -3.14
N VAL A 512 8.08 -3.06 -4.35
CA VAL A 512 6.84 -3.10 -5.12
C VAL A 512 7.14 -3.75 -6.46
N LYS A 513 6.35 -4.75 -6.82
CA LYS A 513 6.39 -5.42 -8.12
C LYS A 513 5.19 -4.98 -8.94
N ASN A 514 5.40 -4.72 -10.23
CA ASN A 514 4.29 -4.60 -11.17
C ASN A 514 3.75 -6.00 -11.47
N GLU A 515 2.50 -6.25 -11.12
CA GLU A 515 1.81 -7.50 -11.45
C GLU A 515 1.17 -7.40 -12.83
N TRP A 516 0.64 -6.21 -13.17
CA TRP A 516 0.05 -5.94 -14.47
C TRP A 516 0.04 -4.44 -14.76
N SER A 517 0.19 -4.10 -16.03
CA SER A 517 0.02 -2.74 -16.55
C SER A 517 -0.80 -2.81 -17.82
N TYR A 518 -1.66 -1.83 -17.99
CA TYR A 518 -2.56 -1.75 -19.12
C TYR A 518 -1.90 -1.28 -20.40
N THR A 519 -2.55 -1.58 -21.53
CA THR A 519 -2.15 -1.10 -22.85
C THR A 519 -2.76 0.29 -23.10
N PRO A 520 -1.99 1.31 -23.51
CA PRO A 520 -2.52 2.65 -23.75
C PRO A 520 -3.65 2.68 -24.80
N GLY A 521 -4.64 3.56 -24.60
CA GLY A 521 -5.70 3.84 -25.59
C GLY A 521 -6.98 3.04 -25.43
N GLU A 522 -7.08 2.20 -24.41
CA GLU A 522 -8.35 1.58 -24.02
C GLU A 522 -8.89 2.29 -22.74
N TYR A 523 -10.15 2.02 -22.35
CA TYR A 523 -10.81 2.62 -21.18
C TYR A 523 -11.55 1.57 -20.37
N GLY A 524 -11.70 1.80 -19.06
CA GLY A 524 -12.25 0.77 -18.21
C GLY A 524 -12.45 1.16 -16.76
N PHE A 525 -12.88 0.16 -16.00
CA PHE A 525 -13.08 0.20 -14.57
C PHE A 525 -12.60 -1.12 -13.97
N PHE A 526 -12.47 -1.19 -12.65
CA PHE A 526 -12.20 -2.46 -11.98
C PHE A 526 -13.36 -2.88 -11.09
N SER A 527 -13.52 -4.19 -10.93
CA SER A 527 -14.42 -4.77 -9.94
C SER A 527 -13.62 -5.49 -8.87
N MET A 528 -14.10 -5.41 -7.63
CA MET A 528 -13.64 -6.24 -6.53
C MET A 528 -14.80 -7.07 -5.99
N GLN A 529 -14.52 -8.33 -5.69
CA GLN A 529 -15.46 -9.24 -5.05
C GLN A 529 -14.81 -9.82 -3.80
N ALA A 530 -15.46 -9.71 -2.66
CA ALA A 530 -14.96 -10.18 -1.37
C ALA A 530 -15.75 -11.38 -0.87
N SER A 531 -15.01 -12.34 -0.33
CA SER A 531 -15.48 -13.45 0.49
C SER A 531 -14.85 -13.33 1.89
N THR A 532 -15.09 -14.31 2.75
CA THR A 532 -14.44 -14.39 4.06
C THR A 532 -12.91 -14.46 3.95
N ASP A 533 -12.40 -15.18 2.95
CA ASP A 533 -10.97 -15.51 2.85
C ASP A 533 -10.28 -14.89 1.64
N TRP A 534 -11.05 -14.45 0.63
CA TRP A 534 -10.51 -14.01 -0.66
C TRP A 534 -11.12 -12.71 -1.16
N MET A 535 -10.29 -11.88 -1.77
CA MET A 535 -10.67 -10.73 -2.57
C MET A 535 -10.26 -10.98 -4.02
N LYS A 536 -11.21 -10.97 -4.94
CA LYS A 536 -10.96 -11.06 -6.38
C LYS A 536 -10.99 -9.66 -6.97
N LEU A 537 -9.95 -9.28 -7.70
CA LEU A 537 -9.85 -8.03 -8.46
C LEU A 537 -9.85 -8.35 -9.95
N GLN A 538 -10.64 -7.60 -10.72
CA GLN A 538 -10.71 -7.73 -12.17
C GLN A 538 -10.74 -6.36 -12.82
N TYR A 539 -9.99 -6.18 -13.91
CA TYR A 539 -10.02 -4.99 -14.76
C TYR A 539 -10.80 -5.28 -16.02
N HIS A 540 -11.74 -4.40 -16.34
CA HIS A 540 -12.76 -4.61 -17.36
C HIS A 540 -12.72 -3.50 -18.41
N THR A 541 -12.79 -3.89 -19.67
CA THR A 541 -12.82 -2.97 -20.82
C THR A 541 -13.75 -3.50 -21.91
N ALA A 542 -13.87 -2.76 -23.01
CA ALA A 542 -14.65 -3.12 -24.18
C ALA A 542 -14.07 -4.36 -24.88
N ASP A 543 -14.94 -5.31 -25.26
CA ASP A 543 -14.56 -6.42 -26.12
C ASP A 543 -14.41 -5.98 -27.59
N ASN A 544 -14.03 -6.92 -28.46
CA ASN A 544 -13.81 -6.66 -29.89
C ASN A 544 -15.09 -6.52 -30.71
N LYS A 545 -16.28 -6.56 -30.10
CA LYS A 545 -17.57 -6.38 -30.79
C LYS A 545 -18.05 -4.93 -30.75
N TRP A 546 -17.39 -4.08 -29.97
CA TRP A 546 -17.64 -2.65 -29.99
C TRP A 546 -17.21 -2.03 -31.31
N ASN A 547 -18.07 -1.16 -31.86
CA ASN A 547 -17.72 -0.31 -32.99
C ASN A 547 -17.97 1.15 -32.60
N PHE A 548 -16.89 1.87 -32.31
CA PHE A 548 -16.94 3.26 -31.84
C PHE A 548 -17.12 4.24 -32.99
N THR A 549 -18.17 5.03 -32.92
CA THR A 549 -18.48 6.12 -33.86
C THR A 549 -18.32 7.47 -33.18
N GLU A 550 -18.26 8.55 -33.97
CA GLU A 550 -18.16 9.91 -33.44
C GLU A 550 -19.38 10.22 -32.54
N LYS A 551 -20.57 9.87 -33.03
CA LYS A 551 -21.84 10.00 -32.31
C LYS A 551 -22.14 8.75 -31.52
N TRP A 552 -22.53 8.92 -30.25
CA TRP A 552 -22.85 7.79 -29.38
C TRP A 552 -24.01 6.95 -29.89
N GLU A 553 -25.05 7.58 -30.44
CA GLU A 553 -26.24 6.90 -30.96
C GLU A 553 -25.95 5.93 -32.12
N ASP A 554 -24.83 6.13 -32.82
CA ASP A 554 -24.39 5.27 -33.93
C ASP A 554 -23.41 4.17 -33.46
N THR A 555 -22.99 4.18 -32.19
CA THR A 555 -22.02 3.23 -31.65
C THR A 555 -22.68 1.87 -31.47
N THR A 556 -22.03 0.82 -31.98
CA THR A 556 -22.48 -0.55 -31.72
C THR A 556 -21.93 -1.01 -30.38
N ILE A 557 -22.82 -1.27 -29.43
CA ILE A 557 -22.48 -1.76 -28.09
C ILE A 557 -22.06 -3.24 -28.17
N GLY A 558 -20.85 -3.54 -27.70
CA GLY A 558 -20.33 -4.89 -27.53
C GLY A 558 -20.45 -5.40 -26.09
N GLY A 559 -19.64 -6.39 -25.74
CA GLY A 559 -19.58 -6.97 -24.39
C GLY A 559 -18.48 -6.35 -23.52
N VAL A 560 -18.35 -6.92 -22.31
CA VAL A 560 -17.27 -6.63 -21.36
C VAL A 560 -16.21 -7.74 -21.47
N VAL A 561 -14.93 -7.37 -21.50
CA VAL A 561 -13.81 -8.31 -21.40
C VAL A 561 -12.93 -7.99 -20.18
N THR A 562 -12.59 -9.01 -19.41
CA THR A 562 -11.61 -8.89 -18.32
C THR A 562 -10.19 -9.03 -18.89
N LYS A 563 -9.37 -8.00 -18.76
CA LYS A 563 -7.97 -8.00 -19.25
C LYS A 563 -6.96 -8.50 -18.20
N HIS A 564 -7.29 -8.31 -16.94
CA HIS A 564 -6.47 -8.75 -15.82
C HIS A 564 -7.36 -9.20 -14.66
N ALA A 565 -7.00 -10.31 -14.04
CA ALA A 565 -7.68 -10.87 -12.89
C ALA A 565 -6.67 -11.35 -11.86
N GLY A 566 -6.88 -10.99 -10.59
CA GLY A 566 -6.09 -11.44 -9.45
C GLY A 566 -7.01 -11.90 -8.33
N THR A 567 -6.60 -12.91 -7.57
CA THR A 567 -7.30 -13.29 -6.32
C THR A 567 -6.31 -13.25 -5.16
N PHE A 568 -6.72 -12.54 -4.11
CA PHE A 568 -5.88 -12.18 -2.97
C PHE A 568 -6.44 -12.83 -1.73
N ARG A 569 -5.58 -13.37 -0.88
CA ARG A 569 -6.00 -13.99 0.38
C ARG A 569 -6.09 -12.95 1.48
N LEU A 570 -7.10 -13.07 2.33
CA LEU A 570 -7.21 -12.29 3.56
C LEU A 570 -6.07 -12.73 4.49
N MET A 571 -5.19 -11.79 4.82
CA MET A 571 -4.13 -12.05 5.81
C MET A 571 -4.76 -12.22 7.19
N ALA A 572 -4.21 -13.11 8.01
CA ALA A 572 -4.84 -13.48 9.28
C ALA A 572 -4.84 -12.29 10.25
N GLN A 573 -5.81 -12.25 11.17
CA GLN A 573 -6.07 -11.11 12.07
C GLN A 573 -4.88 -10.65 12.95
N LYS A 574 -3.79 -11.44 13.06
CA LYS A 574 -2.56 -11.08 13.77
C LYS A 574 -1.56 -10.27 12.93
N ASP A 575 -1.83 -10.06 11.65
CA ASP A 575 -1.02 -9.26 10.71
C ASP A 575 -1.50 -7.79 10.63
N LYS A 576 -2.32 -7.34 11.59
CA LYS A 576 -3.07 -6.07 11.56
C LYS A 576 -2.34 -4.86 12.18
N GLU A 577 -1.12 -5.01 12.68
CA GLU A 577 -0.39 -3.92 13.36
C GLU A 577 0.35 -2.95 12.40
N GLU A 578 0.35 -3.19 11.09
CA GLU A 578 1.01 -2.33 10.08
C GLU A 578 0.04 -1.54 9.15
N PHE A 579 -1.20 -1.26 9.58
CA PHE A 579 -2.17 -0.46 8.80
C PHE A 579 -2.20 1.04 9.17
#